data_AF-A0A954V0J7-F1
#
_entry.id   AF-A0A954V0J7-F1
#
_cell.length_a   1.000
_cell.length_b   1.000
_cell.length_c   1.000
_cell.angle_alpha   90.00
_cell.angle_beta   90.00
_cell.angle_gamma   90.00
#
_symmetry.space_group_name_H-M   'P 1'
#
loop_
_entity.id
_entity.type
_entity.pdbx_description
1 polymer ?
#
loop_
_entity_poly.entity_id
_entity_poly.type
_entity_poly.pdbx_seq_one_letter_code
_entity_poly.pdbx_strand_id
1 'polypeptide(L)'
;MCRQGRLFEVQEWIREGKPIQPKAPPPKNARNSPLCIALAQGFHSLAQVLLEAGAPIQEGNYHALHHAVQLRRTDLVALLIKHGANVDDVSMQTVIATWDREMVDLFVSNGASLETDLPIAWGLINKIRTTLGVFKQYVGQQP
;
A
#
# COMPACT_ATOMS: atom_id res chain seq x y z
N MET A 1 -8.04 -15.44 -15.08
CA MET A 1 -6.76 -16.18 -15.13
C MET A 1 -5.80 -15.85 -13.98
N CYS A 2 -6.09 -14.91 -13.08
CA CYS A 2 -5.15 -14.51 -12.02
C CYS A 2 -5.29 -15.30 -10.71
N ARG A 3 -5.69 -16.58 -10.77
CA ARG A 3 -6.03 -17.39 -9.57
C ARG A 3 -4.92 -18.35 -9.12
N GLN A 4 -3.79 -18.41 -9.84
CA GLN A 4 -2.82 -19.50 -9.69
C GLN A 4 -1.34 -19.09 -9.54
N GLY A 5 -1.04 -17.82 -9.25
CA GLY A 5 0.36 -17.45 -8.91
C GLY A 5 1.39 -17.75 -10.00
N ARG A 6 0.99 -17.73 -11.28
CA ARG A 6 1.87 -18.02 -12.41
C ARG A 6 2.80 -16.84 -12.71
N LEU A 7 3.83 -16.72 -11.88
CA LEU A 7 4.91 -15.76 -12.00
C LEU A 7 5.64 -15.88 -13.36
N PHE A 8 5.73 -17.12 -13.88
CA PHE A 8 6.33 -17.42 -15.18
C PHE A 8 5.56 -16.86 -16.38
N GLU A 9 4.22 -16.89 -16.36
CA GLU A 9 3.44 -16.37 -17.50
C GLU A 9 3.52 -14.86 -17.60
N VAL A 10 3.63 -14.15 -16.47
CA VAL A 10 3.80 -12.70 -16.47
C VAL A 10 5.19 -12.31 -16.98
N GLN A 11 6.23 -13.09 -16.63
CA GLN A 11 7.57 -12.87 -17.19
C GLN A 11 7.64 -13.12 -18.70
N GLU A 12 6.95 -14.16 -19.20
CA GLU A 12 6.81 -14.40 -20.64
C GLU A 12 6.02 -13.28 -21.33
N TRP A 13 4.95 -12.79 -20.71
CA TRP A 13 4.12 -11.71 -21.24
C TRP A 13 4.88 -10.38 -21.38
N ILE A 14 5.75 -10.07 -20.42
CA ILE A 14 6.64 -8.90 -20.48
C ILE A 14 7.69 -9.09 -21.58
N ARG A 15 8.24 -10.31 -21.72
CA ARG A 15 9.24 -10.65 -22.77
C ARG A 15 8.64 -10.54 -24.19
N GLU A 16 7.36 -10.85 -24.35
CA GLU A 16 6.65 -10.75 -25.64
C GLU A 16 6.28 -9.31 -26.05
N GLY A 17 6.55 -8.29 -25.22
CA GLY A 17 6.32 -6.88 -25.58
C GLY A 17 4.85 -6.52 -25.80
N LYS A 18 3.91 -7.36 -25.35
CA LYS A 18 2.47 -7.08 -25.46
C LYS A 18 2.10 -5.96 -24.48
N PRO A 19 1.40 -4.90 -24.92
CA PRO A 19 1.06 -3.78 -24.07
C PRO A 19 0.18 -4.23 -22.90
N ILE A 20 0.63 -3.92 -21.68
CA ILE A 20 -0.06 -4.20 -20.42
C ILE A 20 -1.33 -3.33 -20.30
N GLN A 21 -1.39 -2.27 -21.09
CA GLN A 21 -2.59 -1.47 -21.29
C GLN A 21 -3.50 -2.14 -22.32
N PRO A 22 -4.67 -2.66 -21.93
CA PRO A 22 -5.71 -2.89 -22.93
C PRO A 22 -6.06 -1.51 -23.52
N LYS A 23 -6.00 -1.39 -24.86
CA LYS A 23 -6.42 -0.22 -25.65
C LYS A 23 -7.93 0.07 -25.56
N ALA A 24 -8.59 -0.47 -24.54
CA ALA A 24 -10.02 -0.41 -24.29
C ALA A 24 -10.27 0.54 -23.11
N PRO A 25 -11.42 1.25 -23.09
CA PRO A 25 -11.76 2.17 -22.02
C PRO A 25 -11.57 1.51 -20.64
N PRO A 26 -11.12 2.27 -19.62
CA PRO A 26 -10.82 1.71 -18.31
C PRO A 26 -11.98 0.84 -17.86
N PRO A 27 -11.76 -0.44 -17.51
CA PRO A 27 -12.84 -1.30 -17.10
C PRO A 27 -13.53 -0.64 -15.91
N LYS A 28 -14.85 -0.44 -16.00
CA LYS A 28 -15.70 0.18 -14.97
C LYS A 28 -15.54 -0.44 -13.57
N ASN A 29 -14.84 -1.56 -13.46
CA ASN A 29 -14.58 -2.30 -12.24
C ASN A 29 -13.06 -2.42 -12.03
N ALA A 30 -12.46 -1.56 -11.19
CA ALA A 30 -11.07 -1.63 -10.72
C ALA A 30 -10.70 -2.99 -10.05
N ARG A 31 -11.71 -3.82 -9.76
CA ARG A 31 -11.60 -5.16 -9.19
C ARG A 31 -10.89 -6.20 -10.08
N ASN A 32 -10.66 -5.90 -11.36
CA ASN A 32 -10.02 -6.82 -12.32
C ASN A 32 -8.61 -6.41 -12.76
N SER A 33 -8.01 -5.37 -12.18
CA SER A 33 -6.62 -5.02 -12.50
C SER A 33 -5.66 -6.13 -12.05
N PRO A 34 -4.64 -6.49 -12.84
CA PRO A 34 -3.63 -7.47 -12.45
C PRO A 34 -2.96 -7.11 -11.11
N LEU A 35 -2.74 -5.81 -10.86
CA LEU A 35 -2.13 -5.32 -9.62
C LEU A 35 -3.07 -5.52 -8.42
N CYS A 36 -4.36 -5.18 -8.56
CA CYS A 36 -5.35 -5.40 -7.51
C CYS A 36 -5.45 -6.87 -7.11
N ILE A 37 -5.37 -7.79 -8.07
CA ILE A 37 -5.45 -9.22 -7.79
C ILE A 37 -4.16 -9.70 -7.08
N ALA A 38 -3.00 -9.20 -7.50
CA ALA A 38 -1.74 -9.50 -6.83
C ALA A 38 -1.74 -9.01 -5.37
N LEU A 39 -2.24 -7.80 -5.11
CA LEU A 39 -2.36 -7.23 -3.77
C LEU A 39 -3.39 -7.98 -2.92
N ALA A 40 -4.58 -8.27 -3.47
CA ALA A 40 -5.63 -9.03 -2.79
C ALA A 40 -5.19 -10.45 -2.40
N GLN A 41 -4.31 -11.06 -3.19
CA GLN A 41 -3.73 -12.38 -2.89
C GLN A 41 -2.45 -12.31 -2.07
N GLY A 42 -1.91 -11.12 -1.81
CA GLY A 42 -0.64 -10.96 -1.10
C GLY A 42 0.58 -11.46 -1.90
N PHE A 43 0.52 -11.47 -3.23
CA PHE A 43 1.64 -11.91 -4.07
C PHE A 43 2.63 -10.76 -4.29
N HIS A 44 3.60 -10.66 -3.39
CA HIS A 44 4.65 -9.62 -3.42
C HIS A 44 5.43 -9.63 -4.73
N SER A 45 5.95 -10.78 -5.15
CA SER A 45 6.75 -10.89 -6.37
C SER A 45 5.93 -10.58 -7.64
N LEU A 46 4.65 -10.93 -7.65
CA LEU A 46 3.75 -10.59 -8.76
C LEU A 46 3.47 -9.09 -8.78
N ALA A 47 3.23 -8.47 -7.62
CA ALA A 47 3.04 -7.03 -7.51
C ALA A 47 4.30 -6.27 -7.96
N GLN A 48 5.49 -6.74 -7.59
CA GLN A 48 6.75 -6.14 -8.00
C GLN A 48 6.92 -6.16 -9.52
N VAL A 49 6.75 -7.33 -10.15
CA VAL A 49 6.87 -7.47 -11.61
C VAL A 49 5.86 -6.57 -12.33
N LEU A 50 4.64 -6.44 -11.82
CA LEU A 50 3.62 -5.58 -12.41
C LEU A 50 3.96 -4.08 -12.26
N LEU A 51 4.49 -3.67 -11.11
CA LEU A 51 4.92 -2.29 -10.87
C LEU A 51 6.16 -1.92 -11.70
N GLU A 52 7.13 -2.83 -11.82
CA GLU A 52 8.29 -2.69 -12.71
C GLU A 52 7.87 -2.59 -14.19
N ALA A 53 6.80 -3.26 -14.56
CA ALA A 53 6.22 -3.20 -15.89
C ALA A 53 5.41 -1.91 -16.15
N GLY A 54 5.31 -0.99 -15.18
CA GLY A 54 4.62 0.30 -15.32
C GLY A 54 3.11 0.22 -15.10
N ALA A 55 2.63 -0.78 -14.34
CA ALA A 55 1.22 -0.82 -13.93
C ALA A 55 0.87 0.43 -13.08
N PRO A 56 -0.29 1.08 -13.31
CA PRO A 56 -0.71 2.22 -12.51
C PRO A 56 -0.95 1.81 -11.05
N ILE A 57 -0.36 2.55 -10.12
CA ILE A 57 -0.54 2.34 -8.67
C ILE A 57 -1.96 2.70 -8.22
N GLN A 58 -2.53 3.73 -8.86
CA GLN A 58 -3.89 4.17 -8.65
C GLN A 58 -4.72 3.87 -9.91
N GLU A 59 -5.51 2.80 -9.88
CA GLU A 59 -6.50 2.51 -10.92
C GLU A 59 -7.93 2.76 -10.39
N GLY A 60 -8.48 3.93 -10.71
CA GLY A 60 -9.84 4.32 -10.34
C GLY A 60 -10.01 4.50 -8.83
N ASN A 61 -11.11 4.00 -8.26
CA ASN A 61 -11.42 4.11 -6.82
C ASN A 61 -10.61 3.16 -5.92
N TYR A 62 -9.72 2.34 -6.49
CA TYR A 62 -8.95 1.36 -5.73
C TYR A 62 -7.65 1.96 -5.23
N HIS A 63 -7.59 2.20 -3.92
CA HIS A 63 -6.39 2.69 -3.25
C HIS A 63 -5.53 1.47 -2.86
N ALA A 64 -4.59 1.11 -3.74
CA ALA A 64 -3.68 -0.03 -3.55
C ALA A 64 -2.95 0.01 -2.19
N LEU A 65 -2.50 1.21 -1.79
CA LEU A 65 -1.82 1.44 -0.52
C LEU A 65 -2.75 1.17 0.68
N HIS A 66 -4.00 1.64 0.63
CA HIS A 66 -4.98 1.41 1.68
C HIS A 66 -5.26 -0.09 1.90
N HIS A 67 -5.38 -0.85 0.81
CA HIS A 67 -5.56 -2.30 0.90
C HIS A 67 -4.33 -3.01 1.49
N ALA A 68 -3.11 -2.60 1.12
CA ALA A 68 -1.89 -3.18 1.69
C ALA A 68 -1.80 -2.94 3.22
N VAL A 69 -2.23 -1.76 3.69
CA VAL A 69 -2.32 -1.41 5.11
C VAL A 69 -3.38 -2.23 5.82
N GLN A 70 -4.58 -2.38 5.26
CA GLN A 70 -5.64 -3.24 5.80
C GLN A 70 -5.22 -4.70 5.94
N LEU A 71 -4.42 -5.19 4.98
CA LEU A 71 -3.83 -6.54 5.02
C LEU A 71 -2.66 -6.66 6.00
N ARG A 72 -2.24 -5.56 6.65
CA ARG A 72 -1.10 -5.48 7.58
C ARG A 72 0.20 -6.01 6.96
N ARG A 73 0.39 -5.72 5.66
CA ARG A 73 1.52 -6.22 4.86
C ARG A 73 2.54 -5.12 4.60
N THR A 74 3.43 -4.92 5.55
CA THR A 74 4.49 -3.91 5.50
C THR A 74 5.38 -4.06 4.26
N ASP A 75 5.67 -5.29 3.81
CA ASP A 75 6.43 -5.52 2.56
C ASP A 75 5.71 -4.97 1.31
N LEU A 76 4.38 -5.07 1.25
CA LEU A 76 3.61 -4.54 0.12
C LEU A 76 3.51 -3.03 0.17
N VAL A 77 3.35 -2.47 1.38
CA VAL A 77 3.35 -1.02 1.59
C VAL A 77 4.70 -0.44 1.17
N ALA A 78 5.81 -1.04 1.60
CA ALA A 78 7.16 -0.64 1.24
C ALA A 78 7.38 -0.65 -0.28
N LEU A 79 6.92 -1.72 -0.94
CA LEU A 79 6.99 -1.86 -2.40
C LEU A 79 6.18 -0.75 -3.09
N LEU A 80 4.94 -0.52 -2.68
CA LEU A 80 4.07 0.50 -3.31
C LEU A 80 4.65 1.91 -3.15
N ILE A 81 5.15 2.26 -1.97
CA ILE A 81 5.78 3.56 -1.72
C ILE A 81 7.04 3.73 -2.56
N LYS A 82 7.88 2.68 -2.67
CA LYS A 82 9.07 2.70 -3.53
C LYS A 82 8.75 3.00 -5.00
N HIS A 83 7.57 2.58 -5.48
CA HIS A 83 7.12 2.85 -6.83
C HIS A 83 6.36 4.19 -6.99
N GLY A 84 6.24 4.99 -5.92
CA GLY A 84 5.63 6.34 -5.98
C GLY A 84 4.21 6.42 -5.45
N ALA A 85 3.75 5.45 -4.64
CA ALA A 85 2.48 5.60 -3.93
C ALA A 85 2.56 6.76 -2.94
N ASN A 86 1.52 7.61 -2.93
CA ASN A 86 1.46 8.72 -1.99
C ASN A 86 1.03 8.22 -0.60
N VAL A 87 1.81 8.52 0.42
CA VAL A 87 1.53 8.13 1.81
C VAL A 87 0.31 8.84 2.37
N ASP A 88 0.01 10.05 1.88
CA ASP A 88 -1.11 10.85 2.35
C ASP A 88 -2.47 10.32 1.87
N ASP A 89 -2.49 9.38 0.91
CA ASP A 89 -3.71 8.71 0.48
C ASP A 89 -4.30 7.81 1.58
N VAL A 90 -3.51 7.46 2.59
CA VAL A 90 -3.93 6.64 3.73
C VAL A 90 -3.87 7.45 5.01
N SER A 91 -5.01 7.56 5.69
CA SER A 91 -5.06 8.19 7.00
C SER A 91 -4.16 7.46 8.01
N MET A 92 -3.34 8.21 8.74
CA MET A 92 -2.51 7.70 9.82
C MET A 92 -3.30 7.01 10.93
N GLN A 93 -4.60 7.32 11.09
CA GLN A 93 -5.47 6.57 12.01
C GLN A 93 -5.58 5.10 11.58
N THR A 94 -5.71 4.85 10.28
CA THR A 94 -5.76 3.48 9.73
C THR A 94 -4.43 2.76 9.94
N VAL A 95 -3.32 3.46 9.75
CA VAL A 95 -1.96 2.92 9.98
C VAL A 95 -1.78 2.55 11.46
N ILE A 96 -2.13 3.45 12.40
CA ILE A 96 -2.07 3.17 13.83
C ILE A 96 -3.00 2.02 14.23
N ALA A 97 -4.17 1.91 13.62
CA ALA A 97 -5.12 0.81 13.84
C ALA A 97 -4.55 -0.58 13.50
N THR A 98 -3.50 -0.66 12.66
CA THR A 98 -2.83 -1.94 12.36
C THR A 98 -2.01 -2.50 13.52
N TRP A 99 -1.74 -1.70 14.56
CA TRP A 99 -0.88 -2.06 15.70
C TRP A 99 0.54 -2.50 15.30
N ASP A 100 0.96 -2.15 14.09
CA ASP A 100 2.29 -2.43 13.57
C ASP A 100 3.16 -1.18 13.71
N ARG A 101 4.23 -1.31 14.51
CA ARG A 101 5.18 -0.23 14.73
C ARG A 101 6.02 0.07 13.50
N GLU A 102 6.47 -0.99 12.83
CA GLU A 102 7.30 -0.87 11.65
C GLU A 102 6.52 -0.20 10.52
N MET A 103 5.23 -0.50 10.41
CA MET A 103 4.36 0.19 9.46
C MET A 103 4.23 1.68 9.79
N VAL A 104 4.03 2.07 11.05
CA VAL A 104 3.97 3.48 11.43
C VAL A 104 5.30 4.19 11.13
N ASP A 105 6.42 3.58 11.50
CA ASP A 105 7.75 4.14 11.25
C ASP A 105 8.01 4.33 9.75
N LEU A 106 7.55 3.39 8.92
CA LEU A 106 7.66 3.44 7.48
C LEU A 106 6.85 4.61 6.89
N PHE A 107 5.61 4.83 7.35
CA PHE A 107 4.81 5.97 6.90
C PHE A 107 5.43 7.32 7.32
N VAL A 108 5.87 7.44 8.57
CA VAL A 108 6.50 8.66 9.08
C VAL A 108 7.82 8.95 8.36
N SER A 109 8.64 7.92 8.11
CA SER A 109 9.90 8.07 7.35
C SER A 109 9.69 8.51 5.90
N ASN A 110 8.50 8.28 5.35
CA ASN A 110 8.11 8.71 4.01
C ASN A 110 7.28 10.01 4.02
N GLY A 111 7.24 10.73 5.15
CA GLY A 111 6.67 12.07 5.24
C GLY A 111 5.23 12.16 5.75
N ALA A 112 4.62 11.05 6.20
CA ALA A 112 3.26 11.09 6.73
C ALA A 112 3.17 11.91 8.02
N SER A 113 2.20 12.84 8.07
CA SER A 113 1.97 13.70 9.24
C SER A 113 1.24 12.95 10.35
N LEU A 114 1.78 13.04 11.58
CA LEU A 114 1.13 12.56 12.81
C LEU A 114 0.24 13.62 13.49
N GLU A 115 0.18 14.82 12.92
CA GLU A 115 -0.59 15.95 13.46
C GLU A 115 -1.94 16.12 12.74
N THR A 116 -1.95 15.88 11.43
CA THR A 116 -3.16 15.98 10.60
C THR A 116 -4.17 14.92 11.02
N ASP A 117 -5.39 15.32 11.38
CA ASP A 117 -6.48 14.49 11.93
C ASP A 117 -6.21 13.84 13.31
N LEU A 118 -5.22 14.32 14.05
CA LEU A 118 -4.90 13.89 15.42
C LEU A 118 -4.85 12.35 15.61
N PRO A 119 -4.12 11.60 14.77
CA PRO A 119 -4.11 10.14 14.76
C PRO A 119 -3.63 9.55 16.09
N ILE A 120 -2.72 10.24 16.78
CA ILE A 120 -2.25 9.85 18.11
C ILE A 120 -3.36 9.95 19.16
N ALA A 121 -4.12 11.05 19.18
CA ALA A 121 -5.22 11.21 20.13
C ALA A 121 -6.28 10.12 19.92
N TRP A 122 -6.62 9.84 18.65
CA TRP A 122 -7.51 8.75 18.29
C TRP A 122 -6.98 7.40 18.78
N GLY A 123 -5.69 7.11 18.58
CA GLY A 123 -5.07 5.87 19.04
C GLY A 123 -5.05 5.71 20.55
N LEU A 124 -4.90 6.79 21.32
CA LEU A 124 -4.99 6.78 22.78
C LEU A 124 -6.42 6.52 23.27
N ILE A 125 -7.40 7.20 22.66
CA ILE A 125 -8.83 7.01 22.96
C ILE A 125 -9.23 5.54 22.72
N ASN A 126 -8.76 4.94 21.63
CA ASN A 126 -9.01 3.54 21.29
C ASN A 126 -8.08 2.54 22.00
N LYS A 127 -7.28 3.00 22.98
CA LYS A 127 -6.37 2.18 23.78
C LYS A 127 -5.42 1.31 22.94
N ILE A 128 -4.98 1.83 21.80
CA ILE A 128 -4.02 1.16 20.93
C ILE A 128 -2.65 1.22 21.60
N ARG A 129 -2.14 0.05 22.01
CA ARG A 129 -0.90 -0.07 22.79
C ARG A 129 0.34 0.51 22.10
N THR A 130 0.39 0.47 20.77
CA THR A 130 1.53 0.97 19.99
C THR A 130 1.61 2.49 20.01
N THR A 131 0.47 3.18 20.14
CA THR A 131 0.35 4.64 20.08
C THR A 131 1.20 5.35 21.12
N LEU A 132 1.27 4.83 22.36
CA LEU A 132 2.00 5.48 23.45
C LEU A 132 3.49 5.67 23.14
N GLY A 133 4.14 4.66 22.58
CA GLY A 133 5.54 4.85 22.24
C GLY A 133 5.76 5.44 20.85
N VAL A 134 4.76 5.49 19.96
CA VAL A 134 4.82 6.35 18.76
C VAL A 134 4.82 7.81 19.23
N PHE A 135 3.92 8.16 20.14
CA PHE A 135 3.86 9.48 20.77
C PHE A 135 5.19 9.86 21.45
N LYS A 136 5.74 8.96 22.29
CA LYS A 136 7.03 9.19 22.95
C LYS A 136 8.17 9.43 21.95
N GLN A 137 8.17 8.71 20.83
CA GLN A 137 9.24 8.76 19.84
C GLN A 137 9.17 10.00 18.95
N TYR A 138 7.98 10.40 18.50
CA TYR A 138 7.82 11.44 17.49
C TYR A 138 7.32 12.78 18.03
N VAL A 139 6.50 12.79 19.09
CA VAL A 139 5.97 14.03 19.68
C VAL A 139 6.85 14.54 20.82
N GLY A 140 7.52 13.62 21.54
CA GLY A 140 8.49 13.99 22.59
C GLY A 140 9.79 14.63 22.09
N GLN A 141 9.98 14.75 20.77
CA GLN A 141 11.17 15.35 20.15
C GLN A 141 10.95 16.76 19.59
N GLN A 142 9.72 17.30 19.65
CA GLN A 142 9.50 18.70 19.29
C GLN A 142 9.90 19.59 20.49
N PRO A 143 10.78 20.59 20.30
CA PRO A 143 11.25 21.49 21.36
C PRO A 143 10.16 22.43 21.88
#